data_AF-A0A382QT09-F1
#
_entry.id   AF-A0A382QT09-F1
#
_cell.length_a   1.000
_cell.length_b   1.000
_cell.length_c   1.000
_cell.angle_alpha   90.00
_cell.angle_beta   90.00
_cell.angle_gamma   90.00
#
_symmetry.space_group_name_H-M   'P 1'
#
loop_
_entity.id
_entity.type
_entity.pdbx_description
1 polymer ?
#
loop_
_entity_poly.entity_id
_entity_poly.type
_entity_poly.pdbx_seq_one_letter_code
_entity_poly.pdbx_strand_id
1 'polypeptide(L)'
;QREVNTYNEEPLSAILPGAALQELWELLRTAETGLRVISGFVVLAGLLGMITALLSGLNERRREMAILRSVGAGPGTISGLLIGEALLLTLSGIVSGILFLYLVLFSVRPFLESQLGLFLPLKPPGLQDYIVLAVITFAGMFMAALPAFRAYRQSLADGMSIRL
;
A
#
# COMPACT_ATOMS: atom_id res chain seq x y z
N GLN A 1 68.40 4.47 -12.39
CA GLN A 1 67.02 4.00 -12.68
C GLN A 1 66.63 2.78 -11.81
N ARG A 2 66.82 2.85 -10.48
CA ARG A 2 66.43 1.78 -9.54
C ARG A 2 66.12 2.31 -8.13
N GLU A 3 65.70 3.57 -8.04
CA GLU A 3 65.45 4.27 -6.77
C GLU A 3 64.08 4.98 -6.71
N VAL A 4 63.26 4.86 -7.77
CA VAL A 4 61.92 5.49 -7.84
C VAL A 4 60.79 4.47 -7.62
N ASN A 5 61.11 3.20 -7.35
CA ASN A 5 60.12 2.11 -7.22
C ASN A 5 60.09 1.49 -5.82
N THR A 6 60.38 2.29 -4.79
CA THR A 6 60.32 1.84 -3.39
C THR A 6 60.02 3.01 -2.44
N TYR A 7 58.99 3.80 -2.74
CA TYR A 7 58.43 4.76 -1.78
C TYR A 7 57.21 4.12 -1.11
N ASN A 8 57.37 3.78 0.18
CA ASN A 8 56.45 2.98 1.00
C ASN A 8 55.62 3.84 1.97
N GLU A 9 55.62 5.17 1.83
CA GLU A 9 55.01 6.09 2.81
C GLU A 9 53.63 6.63 2.43
N GLU A 10 53.19 6.41 1.19
CA GLU A 10 51.81 6.64 0.82
C GLU A 10 51.35 5.36 0.15
N PRO A 11 50.64 4.45 0.85
CA PRO A 11 49.86 3.47 0.12
C PRO A 11 49.00 4.32 -0.79
N LEU A 12 49.25 4.18 -2.09
CA LEU A 12 48.33 4.57 -3.14
C LEU A 12 47.04 3.84 -2.79
N SER A 13 46.25 4.47 -1.93
CA SER A 13 44.81 4.50 -1.99
C SER A 13 44.52 4.99 -3.39
N ALA A 14 44.71 4.08 -4.36
CA ALA A 14 43.84 4.01 -5.49
C ALA A 14 42.47 3.96 -4.83
N ILE A 15 41.87 5.15 -4.67
CA ILE A 15 40.47 5.34 -4.38
C ILE A 15 39.84 4.56 -5.51
N LEU A 16 39.58 3.28 -5.29
CA LEU A 16 38.92 2.42 -6.24
C LEU A 16 37.52 3.00 -6.24
N PRO A 17 37.14 3.81 -7.24
CA PRO A 17 35.86 4.49 -7.20
C PRO A 17 34.75 3.45 -7.15
N GLY A 18 35.01 2.23 -7.66
CA GLY A 18 34.14 1.07 -7.53
C GLY A 18 33.87 0.65 -6.08
N ALA A 19 34.86 0.65 -5.17
CA ALA A 19 34.63 0.29 -3.78
C ALA A 19 33.77 1.33 -3.06
N ALA A 20 34.06 2.62 -3.23
CA ALA A 20 33.26 3.71 -2.67
C ALA A 20 31.84 3.78 -3.27
N LEU A 21 31.69 3.54 -4.58
CA LEU A 21 30.38 3.43 -5.23
C LEU A 21 29.60 2.22 -4.72
N GLN A 22 30.28 1.09 -4.49
CA GLN A 22 29.64 -0.12 -3.99
C GLN A 22 29.17 0.05 -2.54
N GLU A 23 29.94 0.71 -1.69
CA GLU A 23 29.49 1.10 -0.36
C GLU A 23 28.26 2.03 -0.42
N LEU A 24 28.26 3.04 -1.31
CA LEU A 24 27.09 3.88 -1.54
C LEU A 24 25.87 3.08 -2.01
N TRP A 25 26.04 2.15 -2.94
CA TRP A 25 24.97 1.28 -3.43
C TRP A 25 24.42 0.35 -2.35
N GLU A 26 25.26 -0.16 -1.47
CA GLU A 26 24.83 -0.98 -0.33
C GLU A 26 24.03 -0.17 0.70
N LEU A 27 24.46 1.05 1.00
CA LEU A 27 23.71 1.97 1.86
C LEU A 27 22.35 2.31 1.25
N LEU A 28 22.30 2.61 -0.05
CA LEU A 28 21.06 2.88 -0.78
C LEU A 28 20.13 1.66 -0.80
N ARG A 29 20.66 0.46 -1.06
CA ARG A 29 19.87 -0.78 -1.08
C ARG A 29 19.28 -1.11 0.29
N THR A 30 20.05 -0.86 1.35
CA THR A 30 19.59 -1.07 2.73
C THR A 30 18.48 -0.08 3.07
N ALA A 31 18.64 1.19 2.72
CA ALA A 31 17.61 2.22 2.90
C ALA A 31 16.33 1.90 2.11
N GLU A 32 16.45 1.49 0.84
CA GLU A 32 15.33 1.07 0.01
C GLU A 32 14.57 -0.11 0.63
N THR A 33 15.31 -1.11 1.11
CA THR A 33 14.72 -2.30 1.75
C THR A 33 13.97 -1.91 3.03
N GLY A 34 14.56 -1.03 3.85
CA GLY A 34 13.90 -0.49 5.04
C GLY A 34 12.59 0.23 4.70
N LEU A 35 12.60 1.10 3.68
CA LEU A 35 11.42 1.83 3.24
C LEU A 35 10.32 0.89 2.69
N ARG A 36 10.72 -0.18 1.99
CA ARG A 36 9.79 -1.20 1.48
C ARG A 36 9.10 -1.95 2.62
N VAL A 37 9.85 -2.32 3.67
CA VAL A 37 9.29 -2.96 4.86
C VAL A 37 8.28 -2.05 5.57
N ILE A 38 8.64 -0.78 5.79
CA ILE A 38 7.75 0.22 6.39
C ILE A 38 6.47 0.39 5.55
N SER A 39 6.61 0.47 4.23
CA SER A 39 5.48 0.55 3.30
C SER A 39 4.54 -0.64 3.44
N GLY A 40 5.09 -1.85 3.60
CA GLY A 40 4.30 -3.05 3.89
C GLY A 40 3.49 -2.93 5.18
N PHE A 41 4.09 -2.42 6.26
CA PHE A 41 3.37 -2.16 7.51
C PHE A 41 2.25 -1.11 7.37
N VAL A 42 2.49 -0.04 6.61
CA VAL A 42 1.48 0.99 6.34
C VAL A 42 0.28 0.38 5.59
N VAL A 43 0.53 -0.47 4.58
CA VAL A 43 -0.54 -1.19 3.87
C VAL A 43 -1.31 -2.09 4.83
N LEU A 44 -0.62 -2.86 5.69
CA LEU A 44 -1.28 -3.69 6.70
C LEU A 44 -2.16 -2.88 7.66
N ALA A 45 -1.66 -1.75 8.16
CA ALA A 45 -2.41 -0.85 9.02
C ALA A 45 -3.66 -0.28 8.30
N GLY A 46 -3.52 0.10 7.03
CA GLY A 46 -4.65 0.55 6.19
C GLY A 46 -5.71 -0.55 6.00
N LEU A 47 -5.29 -1.79 5.75
CA LEU A 47 -6.19 -2.94 5.63
C LEU A 47 -6.94 -3.23 6.94
N LEU A 48 -6.27 -3.14 8.08
CA LEU A 48 -6.92 -3.28 9.40
C LEU A 48 -7.90 -2.14 9.67
N GLY A 49 -7.53 -0.90 9.32
CA GLY A 49 -8.41 0.26 9.40
C GLY A 49 -9.67 0.07 8.54
N MET A 50 -9.52 -0.44 7.32
CA MET A 50 -10.62 -0.75 6.42
C MET A 50 -11.58 -1.79 7.01
N ILE A 51 -11.07 -2.91 7.53
CA ILE A 51 -11.91 -3.92 8.20
C ILE A 51 -12.70 -3.28 9.35
N THR A 52 -12.03 -2.46 10.15
CA THR A 52 -12.65 -1.80 11.31
C THR A 52 -13.75 -0.85 10.87
N ALA A 53 -13.51 -0.05 9.82
CA ALA A 53 -14.52 0.85 9.24
C ALA A 53 -15.74 0.08 8.71
N LEU A 54 -15.52 -1.01 7.97
CA LEU A 54 -16.61 -1.85 7.45
C LEU A 54 -17.41 -2.50 8.59
N LEU A 55 -16.74 -3.03 9.61
CA LEU A 55 -17.40 -3.62 10.79
C LEU A 55 -18.16 -2.57 11.62
N SER A 56 -17.62 -1.35 11.76
CA SER A 56 -18.31 -0.27 12.46
C SER A 56 -19.56 0.16 11.68
N GLY A 57 -19.44 0.32 10.36
CA GLY A 57 -20.55 0.62 9.48
C GLY A 57 -21.67 -0.42 9.56
N LEU A 58 -21.32 -1.71 9.62
CA LEU A 58 -22.30 -2.79 9.86
C LEU A 58 -23.04 -2.63 11.20
N ASN A 59 -22.33 -2.27 12.27
CA ASN A 59 -22.93 -2.12 13.60
C ASN A 59 -23.84 -0.89 13.69
N GLU A 60 -23.45 0.23 13.08
CA GLU A 60 -24.23 1.47 13.02
C GLU A 60 -25.48 1.30 12.14
N ARG A 61 -25.34 0.62 11.00
CA ARG A 61 -26.43 0.36 10.04
C ARG A 61 -27.26 -0.87 10.36
N ARG A 62 -27.10 -1.46 11.55
CA ARG A 62 -27.86 -2.66 11.97
C ARG A 62 -29.37 -2.42 11.96
N ARG A 63 -29.81 -1.18 12.24
CA ARG A 63 -31.22 -0.76 12.11
C ARG A 63 -31.69 -0.69 10.65
N GLU A 64 -30.85 -0.21 9.74
CA GLU A 64 -31.15 -0.17 8.30
C GLU A 64 -31.21 -1.57 7.69
N MET A 65 -30.35 -2.49 8.16
CA MET A 65 -30.39 -3.89 7.73
C MET A 65 -31.69 -4.59 8.14
N ALA A 66 -32.23 -4.28 9.32
CA ALA A 66 -33.54 -4.80 9.73
C ALA A 66 -34.66 -4.33 8.78
N ILE A 67 -34.58 -3.09 8.27
CA ILE A 67 -35.52 -2.53 7.28
C ILE A 67 -35.30 -3.18 5.92
N LEU A 68 -34.06 -3.30 5.43
CA LEU A 68 -33.78 -3.97 4.15
C LEU A 68 -34.26 -5.43 4.14
N ARG A 69 -34.22 -6.10 5.30
CA ARG A 69 -34.79 -7.45 5.45
C ARG A 69 -36.31 -7.49 5.44
N SER A 70 -37.01 -6.46 5.94
CA SER A 70 -38.48 -6.42 5.84
C SER A 70 -38.95 -6.27 4.38
N VAL A 71 -38.08 -5.77 3.50
CA VAL A 71 -38.28 -5.70 2.04
C VAL A 71 -37.80 -6.97 1.32
N GLY A 72 -37.26 -7.96 2.03
CA GLY A 72 -36.86 -9.26 1.48
C GLY A 72 -35.39 -9.36 1.04
N ALA A 73 -34.51 -8.44 1.44
CA ALA A 73 -33.09 -8.51 1.10
C ALA A 73 -32.43 -9.75 1.73
N GLY A 74 -31.90 -10.63 0.89
CA GLY A 74 -31.20 -11.85 1.29
C GLY A 74 -29.80 -11.59 1.86
N PRO A 75 -29.21 -12.57 2.57
CA PRO A 75 -27.87 -12.46 3.15
C PRO A 75 -26.77 -12.20 2.09
N GLY A 76 -26.96 -12.67 0.85
CA GLY A 76 -26.03 -12.43 -0.25
C GLY A 76 -25.98 -10.97 -0.72
N THR A 77 -27.08 -10.22 -0.62
CA THR A 77 -27.13 -8.81 -1.02
C THR A 77 -26.26 -7.94 -0.11
N ILE A 78 -26.28 -8.21 1.20
CA ILE A 78 -25.47 -7.50 2.19
C ILE A 78 -23.98 -7.81 1.97
N SER A 79 -23.62 -9.08 1.76
CA SER A 79 -22.25 -9.47 1.46
C SER A 79 -21.73 -8.83 0.16
N GLY A 80 -22.55 -8.78 -0.89
CA GLY A 80 -22.21 -8.13 -2.15
C GLY A 80 -22.01 -6.62 -2.01
N LEU A 81 -22.86 -5.95 -1.23
CA LEU A 81 -22.73 -4.53 -0.93
C LEU A 81 -21.41 -4.21 -0.22
N LEU A 82 -21.03 -5.01 0.79
CA LEU A 82 -19.79 -4.83 1.53
C LEU A 82 -18.54 -5.03 0.66
N ILE A 83 -18.56 -6.04 -0.20
CA ILE A 83 -17.46 -6.27 -1.15
C ILE A 83 -17.36 -5.10 -2.13
N GLY A 84 -18.50 -4.58 -2.61
CA GLY A 84 -18.55 -3.39 -3.46
C GLY A 84 -18.00 -2.14 -2.76
N GLU A 85 -18.39 -1.90 -1.52
CA GLU A 85 -17.88 -0.78 -0.71
C GLU A 85 -16.37 -0.89 -0.50
N ALA A 86 -15.88 -2.09 -0.14
CA ALA A 86 -14.45 -2.33 -0.01
C ALA A 86 -13.68 -2.09 -1.32
N LEU A 87 -14.23 -2.53 -2.45
CA LEU A 87 -13.61 -2.32 -3.76
C LEU A 87 -13.60 -0.85 -4.17
N LEU A 88 -14.65 -0.09 -3.87
CA LEU A 88 -14.68 1.35 -4.11
C LEU A 88 -13.69 2.10 -3.21
N LEU A 89 -13.58 1.71 -1.94
CA LEU A 89 -12.61 2.29 -1.00
C LEU A 89 -11.17 1.99 -1.42
N THR A 90 -10.85 0.76 -1.84
CA THR A 90 -9.50 0.43 -2.32
C THR A 90 -9.15 1.17 -3.60
N LEU A 91 -10.05 1.18 -4.59
CA LEU A 91 -9.80 1.87 -5.86
C LEU A 91 -9.66 3.38 -5.69
N SER A 92 -10.53 4.01 -4.89
CA SER A 92 -10.43 5.45 -4.60
C SER A 92 -9.13 5.78 -3.85
N GLY A 93 -8.72 4.93 -2.90
CA GLY A 93 -7.42 5.05 -2.21
C GLY A 93 -6.24 4.95 -3.17
N ILE A 94 -6.26 3.99 -4.10
CA ILE A 94 -5.22 3.83 -5.12
C ILE A 94 -5.14 5.05 -6.03
N VAL A 95 -6.28 5.49 -6.59
CA VAL A 95 -6.33 6.63 -7.51
C VAL A 95 -5.86 7.90 -6.81
N SER A 96 -6.35 8.18 -5.61
CA SER A 96 -5.96 9.35 -4.83
C SER A 96 -4.49 9.29 -4.40
N GLY A 97 -3.96 8.13 -4.03
CA GLY A 97 -2.55 7.93 -3.69
C GLY A 97 -1.62 8.17 -4.88
N ILE A 98 -1.96 7.65 -6.06
CA ILE A 98 -1.19 7.89 -7.30
C ILE A 98 -1.22 9.38 -7.65
N LEU A 99 -2.39 10.01 -7.60
CA LEU A 99 -2.53 11.45 -7.88
C LEU A 99 -1.67 12.28 -6.90
N PHE A 100 -1.74 11.96 -5.61
CA PHE A 100 -0.96 12.63 -4.59
C PHE A 100 0.55 12.45 -4.81
N LEU A 101 1.01 11.25 -5.14
CA LEU A 101 2.41 10.97 -5.47
C LEU A 101 2.90 11.87 -6.62
N TYR A 102 2.17 11.93 -7.73
CA TYR A 102 2.55 12.75 -8.88
C TYR A 102 2.49 14.25 -8.59
N LEU A 103 1.51 14.72 -7.80
CA LEU A 103 1.43 16.13 -7.39
C LEU A 103 2.63 16.54 -6.52
N VAL A 104 3.01 15.69 -5.57
CA VAL A 104 4.20 15.93 -4.74
C VAL A 104 5.46 15.91 -5.59
N LEU A 105 5.61 14.90 -6.46
CA LEU A 105 6.78 14.80 -7.34
C LEU A 105 6.91 16.01 -8.27
N PHE A 106 5.81 16.48 -8.85
CA PHE A 106 5.78 17.67 -9.70
C PHE A 106 6.21 18.93 -8.93
N SER A 107 5.76 19.08 -7.68
CA SER A 107 6.05 20.26 -6.85
C SER A 107 7.49 20.25 -6.30
N VAL A 108 8.00 19.07 -5.96
CA VAL A 108 9.30 18.88 -5.28
C VAL A 108 10.46 18.79 -6.28
N ARG A 109 10.21 18.31 -7.50
CA ARG A 109 11.21 18.21 -8.57
C ARG A 109 12.01 19.50 -8.84
N PRO A 110 11.40 20.69 -9.10
CA PRO A 110 12.18 21.89 -9.41
C PRO A 110 13.11 22.30 -8.26
N PHE A 111 12.68 22.05 -7.02
CA PHE A 111 13.50 22.31 -5.84
C PHE A 111 14.73 21.38 -5.80
N LEU A 112 14.56 20.07 -6.04
CA LEU A 112 15.69 19.13 -6.09
C LEU A 112 16.66 19.42 -7.24
N GLU A 113 16.14 19.76 -8.43
CA GLU A 113 17.00 20.11 -9.57
C GLU A 113 17.83 21.37 -9.27
N SER A 114 17.23 22.40 -8.64
CA SER A 114 17.93 23.64 -8.32
C SER A 114 18.99 23.53 -7.22
N GLN A 115 18.74 22.72 -6.18
CA GLN A 115 19.61 22.67 -5.00
C GLN A 115 20.57 21.49 -4.99
N LEU A 116 20.14 20.35 -5.54
CA LEU A 116 20.88 19.08 -5.47
C LEU A 116 21.35 18.61 -6.85
N GLY A 117 20.92 19.26 -7.94
CA GLY A 117 21.24 18.84 -9.31
C GLY A 117 20.64 17.49 -9.71
N LEU A 118 19.67 16.99 -8.94
CA LEU A 118 19.08 15.67 -9.15
C LEU A 118 17.89 15.75 -10.11
N PHE A 119 18.08 15.24 -11.33
CA PHE A 119 17.02 15.14 -12.34
C PHE A 119 16.16 13.90 -12.11
N LEU A 120 14.92 14.09 -11.68
CA LEU A 120 13.92 13.03 -11.49
C LEU A 120 12.95 13.00 -12.68
N PRO A 121 13.09 12.05 -13.62
CA PRO A 121 12.18 11.95 -14.75
C PRO A 121 10.79 11.48 -14.28
N LEU A 122 9.74 12.17 -14.76
CA LEU A 122 8.36 11.71 -14.65
C LEU A 122 8.20 10.48 -15.55
N LYS A 123 8.29 9.29 -14.95
CA LYS A 123 8.01 8.03 -15.65
C LYS A 123 6.58 7.57 -15.36
N PRO A 124 5.90 7.01 -16.37
CA PRO A 124 4.66 6.29 -16.11
C PRO A 124 4.93 5.07 -15.22
N PRO A 125 3.91 4.58 -14.48
CA PRO A 125 4.07 3.42 -13.61
C PRO A 125 4.62 2.22 -14.40
N GLY A 126 5.62 1.56 -13.84
CA GLY A 126 6.21 0.37 -14.42
C GLY A 126 5.36 -0.88 -14.14
N LEU A 127 5.76 -2.01 -14.74
CA LEU A 127 5.09 -3.30 -14.50
C LEU A 127 5.06 -3.68 -13.00
N GLN A 128 6.13 -3.38 -12.27
CA GLN A 128 6.22 -3.66 -10.83
C GLN A 128 5.18 -2.87 -10.03
N ASP A 129 4.95 -1.60 -10.38
CA ASP A 129 3.95 -0.76 -9.71
C ASP A 129 2.55 -1.33 -9.92
N TYR A 130 2.22 -1.75 -11.15
CA TYR A 130 0.94 -2.42 -11.42
C TYR A 130 0.76 -3.72 -10.64
N ILE A 131 1.82 -4.51 -10.46
CA ILE A 131 1.77 -5.72 -9.63
C ILE A 131 1.47 -5.36 -8.18
N VAL A 132 2.13 -4.34 -7.62
CA VAL A 132 1.87 -3.90 -6.24
C VAL A 132 0.43 -3.40 -6.08
N LEU A 133 -0.06 -2.58 -7.02
CA LEU A 133 -1.44 -2.10 -7.02
C LEU A 133 -2.45 -3.24 -7.10
N ALA A 134 -2.19 -4.25 -7.94
CA ALA A 134 -3.02 -5.45 -8.02
C ALA A 134 -3.02 -6.21 -6.69
N VAL A 135 -1.85 -6.43 -6.07
CA VAL A 135 -1.72 -7.09 -4.76
C VAL A 135 -2.50 -6.33 -3.69
N ILE A 136 -2.41 -5.01 -3.64
CA ILE A 136 -3.17 -4.18 -2.67
C ILE A 136 -4.68 -4.33 -2.89
N THR A 137 -5.13 -4.31 -4.15
CA THR A 137 -6.54 -4.47 -4.50
C THR A 137 -7.07 -5.84 -4.05
N PHE A 138 -6.34 -6.92 -4.37
CA PHE A 138 -6.71 -8.27 -3.97
C PHE A 138 -6.65 -8.46 -2.45
N ALA A 139 -5.64 -7.89 -1.79
CA ALA A 139 -5.53 -7.94 -0.33
C ALA A 139 -6.71 -7.23 0.35
N GLY A 140 -7.11 -6.06 -0.15
CA GLY A 140 -8.29 -5.34 0.34
C GLY A 140 -9.59 -6.13 0.16
N MET A 141 -9.77 -6.74 -1.01
CA MET A 141 -10.92 -7.60 -1.28
C MET A 141 -10.95 -8.84 -0.38
N PHE A 142 -9.79 -9.47 -0.15
CA PHE A 142 -9.66 -10.63 0.74
C PHE A 142 -9.94 -10.25 2.19
N MET A 143 -9.44 -9.10 2.65
CA MET A 143 -9.70 -8.58 3.99
C MET A 143 -11.18 -8.24 4.21
N ALA A 144 -11.88 -7.75 3.18
CA ALA A 144 -13.32 -7.50 3.21
C ALA A 144 -14.19 -8.77 3.15
N ALA A 145 -13.63 -9.91 2.72
CA ALA A 145 -14.35 -11.18 2.76
C ALA A 145 -14.67 -11.63 4.19
N LEU A 146 -13.81 -11.31 5.17
CA LEU A 146 -14.04 -11.61 6.59
C LEU A 146 -15.33 -10.98 7.16
N PRO A 147 -15.53 -9.65 7.09
CA PRO A 147 -16.78 -9.03 7.54
C PRO A 147 -17.97 -9.45 6.67
N ALA A 148 -17.79 -9.65 5.36
CA ALA A 148 -18.86 -10.11 4.47
C ALA A 148 -19.38 -11.51 4.86
N PHE A 149 -18.50 -12.44 5.22
CA PHE A 149 -18.87 -13.76 5.73
C PHE A 149 -19.55 -13.67 7.10
N ARG A 150 -19.08 -12.77 7.96
CA ARG A 150 -19.68 -12.53 9.28
C ARG A 150 -21.11 -11.98 9.16
N ALA A 151 -21.34 -11.05 8.24
CA ALA A 151 -22.65 -10.50 7.92
C ALA A 151 -23.59 -11.58 7.35
N TYR A 152 -23.08 -12.45 6.47
CA TYR A 152 -23.83 -13.58 5.93
C TYR A 152 -24.35 -14.51 7.04
N ARG A 153 -23.48 -14.91 7.98
CA ARG A 153 -23.86 -15.79 9.10
C ARG A 153 -24.85 -15.15 10.06
N GLN A 154 -24.66 -13.87 10.41
CA GLN A 154 -25.59 -13.15 11.28
C GLN A 154 -26.97 -13.05 10.66
N SER A 155 -27.03 -12.76 9.35
CA SER A 155 -28.29 -12.70 8.63
C SER A 155 -28.98 -14.07 8.60
N LEU A 156 -28.25 -15.16 8.32
CA LEU A 156 -28.84 -16.51 8.33
C LEU A 156 -29.42 -16.90 9.70
N ALA A 157 -28.72 -16.59 10.79
CA ALA A 157 -29.14 -16.91 12.15
C ALA A 157 -30.39 -16.13 12.59
N ASP A 158 -30.46 -14.83 12.29
CA ASP A 158 -31.64 -14.00 12.59
C ASP A 158 -32.87 -14.40 11.77
N GLY A 159 -32.69 -15.06 10.61
CA GLY A 159 -33.79 -15.55 9.79
C GLY A 159 -34.52 -16.78 10.37
N MET A 160 -33.93 -17.47 11.35
CA MET A 160 -34.53 -18.66 11.98
C MET A 160 -35.11 -18.41 13.37
N SER A 161 -34.95 -17.22 13.95
CA SER A 161 -35.66 -16.83 15.17
C SER A 161 -36.95 -16.09 14.81
N ILE A 162 -37.94 -16.82 14.28
CA ILE A 162 -39.33 -16.38 14.38
C ILE A 162 -39.69 -16.48 15.86
N ARG A 163 -39.54 -15.36 16.59
CA ARG A 163 -40.14 -15.23 17.93
C ARG A 163 -41.63 -15.03 17.72
N LEU A 164 -42.38 -16.12 17.88
CA LEU A 164 -43.77 -16.08 18.33
C LEU A 164 -43.80 -15.62 19.80
#